data_AF-A0A2V8JEF5-F1
#
_entry.id   AF-A0A2V8JEF5-F1
#
_cell.length_a   1.000
_cell.length_b   1.000
_cell.length_c   1.000
_cell.angle_alpha   90.00
_cell.angle_beta   90.00
_cell.angle_gamma   90.00
#
_symmetry.space_group_name_H-M   'P 1'
#
loop_
_entity.id
_entity.type
_entity.pdbx_description
1 polymer ?
#
loop_
_entity_poly.entity_id
_entity_poly.type
_entity_poly.pdbx_seq_one_letter_code
_entity_poly.pdbx_strand_id
1 'polypeptide(L)' 'MSADERTLEATVTVEDPDTFNQPLHMVQRWRKVNNPLMETVCAEDNFDYFHQNLFPIPEANKPDF' A
#
# COMPACT_ATOMS: atom_id res chain seq x y z
N MET A 1 -0.23 -21.58 -6.44
CA MET A 1 -1.68 -21.31 -6.39
C MET A 1 -2.34 -22.38 -5.53
N SER A 2 -3.24 -22.01 -4.63
CA SER A 2 -3.91 -22.98 -3.75
C SER A 2 -4.81 -23.91 -4.56
N ALA A 3 -4.83 -25.19 -4.20
CA ALA A 3 -5.57 -26.25 -4.90
C ALA A 3 -7.09 -26.04 -4.96
N ASP A 4 -7.64 -25.17 -4.10
CA ASP A 4 -9.07 -24.87 -3.99
C ASP A 4 -9.49 -23.59 -4.76
N GLU A 5 -8.54 -22.85 -5.38
CA GLU A 5 -8.76 -21.57 -6.09
C GLU A 5 -9.44 -20.43 -5.30
N ARG A 6 -9.81 -20.67 -4.04
CA ARG A 6 -10.48 -19.69 -3.16
C ARG A 6 -9.52 -18.99 -2.21
N THR A 7 -8.26 -19.42 -2.17
CA THR A 7 -7.24 -18.91 -1.28
C THR A 7 -5.98 -18.53 -2.04
N LEU A 8 -5.37 -17.42 -1.65
CA LEU A 8 -4.08 -16.96 -2.12
C LEU A 8 -3.13 -16.97 -0.93
N GLU A 9 -1.92 -17.46 -1.14
CA GLU A 9 -0.87 -17.46 -0.12
C GLU A 9 0.38 -16.81 -0.72
N ALA A 10 0.98 -15.89 0.04
CA ALA A 10 2.30 -15.36 -0.22
C ALA A 10 3.21 -15.71 0.95
N THR A 11 4.38 -16.26 0.62
CA THR A 11 5.46 -16.50 1.57
C THR A 11 6.51 -15.44 1.35
N VAL A 12 6.89 -14.75 2.41
CA VAL A 12 7.86 -13.65 2.38
C VAL A 12 9.04 -14.02 3.25
N THR A 13 10.24 -13.84 2.69
CA THR A 13 11.50 -13.92 3.43
C THR A 13 12.17 -12.57 3.36
N VAL A 14 12.56 -12.02 4.51
CA VAL A 14 13.29 -10.76 4.63
C VAL A 14 14.68 -11.07 5.19
N GLU A 15 15.71 -10.84 4.39
CA GLU A 15 17.11 -10.98 4.77
C GLU A 15 17.71 -9.59 4.97
N ASP A 16 17.53 -9.05 6.18
CA ASP A 16 18.13 -7.78 6.61
C ASP A 16 18.96 -8.03 7.89
N PRO A 17 20.28 -8.31 7.75
CA PRO A 17 21.15 -8.63 8.87
C PRO A 17 21.50 -7.42 9.76
N ASP A 18 21.28 -6.19 9.28
CA ASP A 18 21.51 -4.98 10.07
C ASP A 18 20.33 -4.71 11.03
N THR A 19 19.14 -5.21 10.68
CA THR A 19 17.93 -5.11 11.49
C THR A 19 17.63 -6.38 12.31
N PHE A 20 17.80 -7.57 11.72
CA PHE A 20 17.40 -8.85 12.32
C PHE A 20 18.58 -9.80 12.53
N ASN A 21 18.55 -10.55 13.64
CA ASN A 21 19.60 -11.53 13.95
C ASN A 21 19.58 -12.77 13.03
N GLN A 22 18.47 -13.02 12.31
CA GLN A 22 18.25 -14.13 11.38
C GLN A 22 17.19 -13.72 10.33
N PRO A 23 17.10 -14.41 9.17
CA PRO A 23 16.05 -14.14 8.18
C PRO A 23 14.65 -14.22 8.79
N LEU A 24 13.85 -13.19 8.54
CA LEU A 24 12.45 -13.15 8.97
C LEU A 24 11.58 -13.84 7.91
N HIS A 25 10.84 -14.86 8.32
CA HIS A 25 9.90 -15.59 7.46
C HIS A 25 8.46 -15.28 7.87
N MET A 26 7.64 -14.91 6.89
CA MET A 26 6.24 -14.56 7.08
C MET A 26 5.36 -15.25 6.04
N VAL A 27 4.11 -15.50 6.40
CA VAL A 27 3.10 -16.05 5.48
C VAL A 27 1.86 -15.18 5.56
N GLN A 28 1.45 -14.67 4.41
CA GLN A 28 0.22 -13.92 4.23
C GLN A 28 -0.78 -14.78 3.48
N ARG A 29 -1.98 -14.96 4.05
CA ARG A 29 -3.07 -15.74 3.47
C ARG A 29 -4.27 -14.86 3.24
N TRP A 30 -4.75 -14.84 2.02
CA TRP A 30 -6.02 -14.23 1.66
C TRP A 30 -7.04 -15.30 1.34
N ARG A 31 -8.30 -15.01 1.69
CA ARG A 31 -9.46 -15.78 1.26
C ARG A 31 -10.30 -14.91 0.33
N LYS A 32 -10.90 -15.52 -0.67
CA LYS A 32 -11.91 -14.85 -1.49
C LYS A 32 -13.10 -14.45 -0.61
N VAL A 33 -13.45 -13.17 -0.64
CA VAL A 33 -14.67 -12.63 -0.04
C VAL A 33 -15.58 -12.13 -1.15
N ASN A 34 -16.88 -12.40 -1.05
CA ASN A 34 -17.85 -11.96 -2.04
C ASN A 34 -18.45 -10.61 -1.60
N ASN A 35 -17.62 -9.57 -1.61
CA ASN A 35 -18.01 -8.21 -1.33
C ASN A 35 -17.76 -7.34 -2.56
N PRO A 36 -18.54 -6.26 -2.77
CA PRO A 36 -18.25 -5.29 -3.81
C PRO A 36 -16.84 -4.71 -3.58
N LEU A 37 -16.06 -4.60 -4.65
CA LEU A 37 -14.79 -3.89 -4.61
C LEU A 37 -15.14 -2.40 -4.49
N MET A 38 -15.01 -1.86 -3.29
CA MET A 38 -15.19 -0.43 -3.06
C MET A 38 -13.92 0.29 -3.49
N GLU A 39 -14.04 1.19 -4.45
CA GLU A 39 -12.97 2.13 -4.75
C GLU A 39 -12.71 2.97 -3.50
N THR A 40 -11.49 2.91 -3.00
CA THR A 40 -11.01 3.91 -2.04
C THR A 40 -10.44 5.03 -2.88
N VAL A 41 -11.00 6.23 -2.77
CA VAL A 41 -10.40 7.41 -3.40
C VAL A 41 -8.96 7.48 -2.90
N CYS A 42 -7.98 7.62 -3.79
CA CYS A 42 -6.66 8.09 -3.39
C CYS A 42 -6.86 9.49 -2.80
N ALA A 43 -7.13 9.56 -1.50
CA ALA A 43 -7.16 10.81 -0.77
C ALA A 43 -5.69 11.25 -0.66
N GLU A 44 -5.16 11.86 -1.71
CA GLU A 44 -4.06 12.81 -1.60
C GLU A 44 -4.60 13.95 -0.73
N ASP A 45 -4.54 13.76 0.59
CA ASP A 45 -4.77 14.80 1.59
C ASP A 45 -3.55 15.72 1.64
N ASN A 46 -3.21 16.24 0.46
CA ASN A 46 -2.08 17.12 0.22
C ASN A 46 -2.41 18.56 0.64
N PHE A 47 -3.38 18.80 1.51
CA PHE A 47 -3.59 20.15 2.01
C PHE A 47 -2.45 20.50 2.98
N ASP A 48 -1.59 21.45 2.57
CA ASP A 48 -0.55 22.00 3.44
C ASP A 48 -1.16 22.95 4.48
N TYR A 49 -1.91 22.39 5.42
CA TYR A 49 -2.58 23.14 6.49
C TYR A 49 -1.62 24.02 7.30
N PHE A 50 -0.35 23.63 7.38
CA PHE A 50 0.65 24.30 8.20
C PHE A 50 1.62 25.19 7.41
N HIS A 51 1.46 25.27 6.08
CA HIS A 51 2.31 26.06 5.17
C HIS A 51 3.81 25.75 5.35
N GLN A 52 4.13 24.48 5.63
CA GLN A 52 5.51 24.05 5.92
C GLN A 52 6.25 23.57 4.67
N ASN A 53 5.54 23.39 3.55
CA ASN A 53 6.09 22.96 2.27
C ASN A 53 6.94 21.67 2.39
N LEU A 54 6.51 20.73 3.23
CA LEU A 54 7.23 19.46 3.46
C LEU A 54 7.21 18.56 2.21
N PHE A 55 6.14 18.68 1.41
CA PHE A 55 5.96 18.00 0.13
C PHE A 55 5.44 19.03 -0.89
N PRO A 56 6.28 19.53 -1.81
CA PRO A 56 5.86 20.56 -2.77
C PRO A 56 4.80 20.00 -3.72
N ILE A 57 3.59 20.54 -3.66
CA ILE A 57 2.47 20.14 -4.51
C ILE A 57 2.49 21.04 -5.76
N PRO A 58 2.50 20.46 -6.97
CA PRO A 58 2.46 21.25 -8.18
C PRO A 58 1.10 21.94 -8.33
N GLU A 59 1.08 23.27 -8.18
CA GLU A 59 -0.10 24.09 -8.45
C GLU A 59 -0.07 24.65 -9.88
N ALA A 60 -1.21 24.59 -10.57
CA ALA A 60 -1.36 25.21 -11.88
C ALA A 60 -1.65 26.72 -11.71
N ASN A 61 -0.83 27.57 -12.32
CA ASN A 61 -1.02 29.03 -12.30
C ASN A 61 -2.27 29.50 -13.06
N LYS A 62 -2.89 28.64 -13.87
CA LYS A 62 -4.11 28.92 -14.63
C LYS A 62 -4.99 27.67 -14.61
N PRO A 63 -6.32 27.80 -14.52
CA PRO A 63 -7.22 26.68 -14.75
C PRO A 63 -7.05 26.16 -16.18
N ASP A 64 -7.04 24.83 -16.34
CA ASP A 64 -6.98 24.15 -17.65
C ASP A 64 -8.32 24.17 -18.41
N PHE A 65 -9.18 25.16 -18.12
CA PHE A 65 -10.51 25.32 -18.71
C PHE A 65 -10.75 26.77 -19.13
#